data_AF-A0A1S2N7B4-F1
#
_entry.id   AF-A0A1S2N7B4-F1
#
_cell.length_a   1.000
_cell.length_b   1.000
_cell.length_c   1.000
_cell.angle_alpha   90.00
_cell.angle_beta   90.00
_cell.angle_gamma   90.00
#
_symmetry.space_group_name_H-M   'P 1'
#
loop_
_entity.id
_entity.type
_entity.pdbx_description
1 polymer ?
#
loop_
_entity_poly.entity_id
_entity_poly.type
_entity_poly.pdbx_seq_one_letter_code
_entity_poly.pdbx_strand_id
1 'polypeptide(L)'
;MKIAYLLIAAVLAGCASKPLPPDWQANAKSALDASVDDYLKGHTAASEAEFREARRETAATGRLDRVVQVELVRCAAQAASLVFEECPGHAALAADATPAQRAYAAYLAGQWEGLDVALLPEQHRAVVGGGALEKIEDPLSRLVAAGALFKAGRMTPQGIALAVDTASNQGWRRPLLTWLGVQEQRAKASGDTTAAEQIRRRMALVSGQ
;
A
#
# COMPACT_ATOMS: atom_id res chain seq x y z
N MET A 1 -49.34 -55.26 23.78
CA MET A 1 -48.53 -55.53 22.56
C MET A 1 -48.51 -54.23 21.76
N LYS A 2 -47.52 -53.34 21.92
CA LYS A 2 -46.19 -53.31 21.27
C LYS A 2 -46.35 -53.30 19.74
N ILE A 3 -46.16 -52.17 19.03
CA ILE A 3 -45.00 -51.83 18.15
C ILE A 3 -45.54 -50.72 17.20
N ALA A 4 -44.85 -49.67 16.76
CA ALA A 4 -43.57 -49.04 17.10
C ALA A 4 -43.58 -47.66 16.40
N TYR A 5 -43.09 -46.65 17.11
CA TYR A 5 -42.66 -45.38 16.55
C TYR A 5 -41.38 -45.60 15.70
N LEU A 6 -41.36 -45.15 14.46
CA LEU A 6 -40.15 -45.05 13.61
C LEU A 6 -40.20 -43.66 12.94
N LEU A 7 -39.56 -42.67 13.56
CA LEU A 7 -38.21 -42.20 13.25
C LEU A 7 -38.09 -41.56 11.86
N ILE A 8 -38.57 -40.32 11.77
CA ILE A 8 -38.07 -39.34 10.79
C ILE A 8 -36.81 -38.75 11.41
N ALA A 9 -35.66 -39.37 11.14
CA ALA A 9 -34.35 -38.86 11.56
C ALA A 9 -33.84 -37.88 10.49
N ALA A 10 -33.62 -36.66 10.94
CA ALA A 10 -33.19 -35.52 10.16
C ALA A 10 -31.86 -35.76 9.44
N VAL A 11 -31.87 -35.59 8.11
CA VAL A 11 -30.67 -35.40 7.30
C VAL A 11 -30.28 -33.92 7.38
N LEU A 12 -29.49 -33.57 8.39
CA LEU A 12 -28.82 -32.26 8.53
C LEU A 12 -27.42 -32.46 9.15
N ALA A 13 -26.57 -33.23 8.48
CA ALA A 13 -25.14 -33.30 8.78
C ALA A 13 -24.37 -32.94 7.51
N GLY A 14 -24.35 -31.65 7.20
CA GLY A 14 -23.65 -31.06 6.06
C GLY A 14 -23.09 -29.70 6.40
N CYS A 15 -22.59 -29.50 7.63
CA CYS A 15 -21.76 -28.33 7.93
C CYS A 15 -20.41 -28.54 7.24
N ALA A 16 -20.20 -27.82 6.14
CA ALA A 16 -18.94 -27.75 5.43
C ALA A 16 -17.81 -27.30 6.38
N SER A 17 -17.06 -28.26 6.92
CA SER A 17 -15.84 -28.01 7.68
C SER A 17 -14.70 -27.73 6.69
N LYS A 18 -14.67 -26.50 6.14
CA LYS A 18 -13.42 -26.04 5.51
C LYS A 18 -12.34 -25.96 6.60
N PRO A 19 -11.19 -26.64 6.43
CA PRO A 19 -10.10 -26.53 7.39
C PRO A 19 -9.65 -25.07 7.50
N LEU A 20 -9.33 -24.64 8.72
CA LEU A 20 -8.82 -23.30 8.98
C LEU A 20 -7.55 -23.08 8.15
N PRO A 21 -7.36 -21.90 7.52
CA PRO A 21 -6.11 -21.61 6.83
C PRO A 21 -4.92 -21.74 7.79
N PRO A 22 -3.73 -22.13 7.31
CA PRO A 22 -2.54 -22.19 8.13
C PRO A 22 -2.19 -20.84 8.76
N ASP A 23 -1.71 -20.87 10.01
CA ASP A 23 -1.46 -19.67 10.84
C ASP A 23 -0.51 -18.65 10.19
N TRP A 24 0.46 -19.12 9.39
CA TRP A 24 1.41 -18.24 8.69
C TRP A 24 0.71 -17.15 7.85
N GLN A 25 -0.47 -17.43 7.31
CA GLN A 25 -1.22 -16.46 6.50
C GLN A 25 -1.68 -15.27 7.34
N ALA A 26 -2.25 -15.55 8.52
CA ALA A 26 -2.74 -14.53 9.43
C ALA A 26 -1.57 -13.75 10.05
N ASN A 27 -0.51 -14.45 10.47
CA ASN A 27 0.69 -13.84 11.03
C ASN A 27 1.36 -12.90 10.02
N ALA A 28 1.59 -13.37 8.79
CA ALA A 28 2.19 -12.57 7.73
C ALA A 28 1.36 -11.33 7.40
N LYS A 29 0.03 -11.47 7.31
CA LYS A 29 -0.88 -10.35 7.03
C LYS A 29 -0.83 -9.30 8.15
N SER A 30 -0.97 -9.74 9.41
CA SER A 30 -0.97 -8.84 10.56
C SER A 30 0.35 -8.08 10.68
N ALA A 31 1.47 -8.79 10.57
CA ALA A 31 2.80 -8.17 10.62
C ALA A 31 3.03 -7.21 9.45
N LEU A 32 2.57 -7.56 8.25
CA LEU A 32 2.71 -6.66 7.10
C LEU A 32 1.87 -5.39 7.24
N ASP A 33 0.63 -5.50 7.73
CA ASP A 33 -0.22 -4.34 8.00
C ASP A 33 0.40 -3.43 9.07
N ALA A 34 0.90 -4.01 10.16
CA ALA A 34 1.59 -3.27 11.22
C ALA A 34 2.85 -2.58 10.69
N SER A 35 3.64 -3.28 9.87
CA SER A 35 4.83 -2.72 9.23
C SER A 35 4.53 -1.48 8.40
N VAL A 36 3.46 -1.53 7.60
CA VAL A 36 3.04 -0.41 6.75
C VAL A 36 2.52 0.75 7.60
N ASP A 37 1.66 0.48 8.58
CA ASP A 37 1.12 1.52 9.46
C ASP A 37 2.23 2.24 10.25
N ASP A 38 3.15 1.49 10.86
CA ASP A 38 4.30 2.05 11.56
C ASP A 38 5.21 2.84 10.61
N TYR A 39 5.41 2.37 9.38
CA TYR A 39 6.20 3.11 8.38
C TYR A 39 5.60 4.49 8.11
N LEU A 40 4.29 4.54 7.87
CA LEU A 40 3.56 5.76 7.51
C LEU A 40 3.45 6.74 8.70
N LYS A 41 3.32 6.23 9.93
CA LYS A 41 3.41 7.03 11.17
C LYS A 41 4.85 7.48 11.47
N GLY A 42 5.83 6.82 10.86
CA GLY A 42 7.25 7.15 10.97
C GLY A 42 7.96 6.47 12.14
N HIS A 43 7.43 5.34 12.63
CA HIS A 43 8.06 4.45 13.60
C HIS A 43 8.98 3.45 12.88
N THR A 44 10.12 3.93 12.34
CA THR A 44 10.99 3.11 11.46
C THR A 44 11.40 1.77 12.07
N ALA A 45 11.84 1.75 13.32
CA ALA A 45 12.34 0.54 13.96
C ALA A 45 11.23 -0.52 14.17
N ALA A 46 10.02 -0.08 14.54
CA ALA A 46 8.87 -0.97 14.68
C ALA A 46 8.46 -1.53 13.32
N SER A 47 8.37 -0.66 12.31
CA SER A 47 8.08 -1.05 10.93
C SER A 47 9.03 -2.12 10.39
N GLU A 48 10.34 -2.00 10.65
CA GLU A 48 11.35 -2.97 10.23
C GLU A 48 11.25 -4.30 10.97
N ALA A 49 10.88 -4.28 12.25
CA ALA A 49 10.65 -5.49 13.04
C ALA A 49 9.46 -6.28 12.49
N GLU A 50 8.34 -5.61 12.26
CA GLU A 50 7.12 -6.19 11.69
C GLU A 50 7.34 -6.65 10.24
N PHE A 51 8.13 -5.90 9.45
CA PHE A 51 8.47 -6.32 8.08
C PHE A 51 9.26 -7.63 8.07
N ARG A 52 10.26 -7.76 8.96
CA ARG A 52 11.05 -8.98 9.11
C ARG A 52 10.19 -10.16 9.51
N GLU A 53 9.19 -9.94 10.36
CA GLU A 53 8.22 -10.96 10.74
C GLU A 53 7.40 -11.43 9.53
N ALA A 54 6.76 -10.51 8.81
CA ALA A 54 5.98 -10.84 7.61
C ALA A 54 6.80 -11.59 6.55
N ARG A 55 8.06 -11.16 6.37
CA ARG A 55 9.01 -11.81 5.46
C ARG A 55 9.39 -13.21 5.93
N ARG A 56 9.58 -13.42 7.25
CA ARG A 56 9.89 -14.74 7.82
C ARG A 56 8.73 -15.71 7.63
N GLU A 57 7.51 -15.30 7.97
CA GLU A 57 6.30 -16.14 7.83
C GLU A 57 6.07 -16.56 6.38
N THR A 58 6.25 -15.64 5.43
CA THR A 58 6.13 -15.98 4.00
C THR A 58 7.30 -16.82 3.49
N ALA A 59 8.53 -16.56 3.94
CA ALA A 59 9.71 -17.35 3.57
C ALA A 59 9.64 -18.80 4.09
N ALA A 60 9.02 -19.04 5.24
CA ALA A 60 8.80 -20.39 5.78
C ALA A 60 8.01 -21.30 4.83
N THR A 61 7.29 -20.72 3.88
CA THR A 61 6.54 -21.47 2.86
C THR A 61 7.38 -21.91 1.66
N GLY A 62 8.62 -21.42 1.52
CA GLY A 62 9.50 -21.69 0.38
C GLY A 62 9.02 -21.09 -0.96
N ARG A 63 8.04 -20.19 -0.92
CA ARG A 63 7.38 -19.61 -2.10
C ARG A 63 7.90 -18.19 -2.37
N LEU A 64 8.76 -18.05 -3.37
CA LEU A 64 9.40 -16.78 -3.72
C LEU A 64 8.38 -15.72 -4.13
N ASP A 65 7.32 -16.10 -4.84
CA ASP A 65 6.22 -15.21 -5.21
C ASP A 65 5.53 -14.55 -4.00
N ARG A 66 5.47 -15.22 -2.85
CA ARG A 66 4.89 -14.65 -1.63
C ARG A 66 5.81 -13.64 -0.96
N VAL A 67 7.12 -13.93 -0.95
CA VAL A 67 8.13 -12.99 -0.44
C VAL A 67 8.17 -11.76 -1.34
N VAL A 68 8.11 -11.93 -2.67
CA VAL A 68 7.98 -10.82 -3.62
C VAL A 68 6.78 -9.94 -3.30
N GLN A 69 5.63 -10.53 -2.97
CA GLN A 69 4.43 -9.76 -2.61
C GLN A 69 4.66 -8.86 -1.40
N VAL A 70 5.29 -9.40 -0.35
CA VAL A 70 5.61 -8.65 0.89
C VAL A 70 6.58 -7.50 0.59
N GLU A 71 7.62 -7.76 -0.21
CA GLU A 71 8.58 -6.75 -0.64
C GLU A 71 7.90 -5.61 -1.43
N LEU A 72 6.98 -5.93 -2.33
CA LEU A 72 6.23 -4.95 -3.10
C LEU A 72 5.28 -4.10 -2.24
N VAL A 73 4.73 -4.66 -1.15
CA VAL A 73 3.93 -3.88 -0.20
C VAL A 73 4.79 -2.84 0.53
N ARG A 74 6.00 -3.21 0.96
CA ARG A 74 6.96 -2.25 1.52
C ARG A 74 7.29 -1.13 0.52
N CYS A 75 7.54 -1.49 -0.74
CA CYS A 75 7.76 -0.54 -1.82
C CYS A 75 6.58 0.42 -2.03
N ALA A 76 5.36 -0.09 -1.95
CA ALA A 76 4.16 0.73 -2.08
C ALA A 76 4.08 1.75 -0.92
N ALA A 77 4.33 1.33 0.32
CA ALA A 77 4.36 2.24 1.48
C ALA A 77 5.44 3.34 1.34
N GLN A 78 6.61 2.98 0.80
CA GLN A 78 7.67 3.93 0.47
C GLN A 78 7.23 4.92 -0.62
N ALA A 79 6.64 4.43 -1.71
CA ALA A 79 6.12 5.27 -2.79
C ALA A 79 5.02 6.23 -2.32
N ALA A 80 4.15 5.80 -1.40
CA ALA A 80 3.15 6.67 -0.76
C ALA A 80 3.78 7.86 -0.01
N SER A 81 5.02 7.69 0.47
CA SER A 81 5.84 8.70 1.12
C SER A 81 6.89 9.33 0.19
N LEU A 82 6.74 9.19 -1.14
CA LEU A 82 7.67 9.71 -2.15
C LEU A 82 9.12 9.23 -2.01
N VAL A 83 9.32 8.06 -1.42
CA VAL A 83 10.62 7.38 -1.35
C VAL A 83 10.70 6.39 -2.51
N PHE A 84 11.56 6.69 -3.48
CA PHE A 84 11.72 5.90 -4.71
C PHE A 84 13.10 5.26 -4.76
N GLU A 85 13.31 4.25 -3.93
CA GLU A 85 14.48 3.36 -4.01
C GLU A 85 14.19 2.21 -4.97
N GLU A 86 15.22 1.51 -5.43
CA GLU A 86 15.09 0.35 -6.35
C GLU A 86 14.48 -0.89 -5.69
N CYS A 87 13.90 -0.77 -4.48
CA CYS A 87 13.25 -1.87 -3.80
C CYS A 87 14.12 -3.13 -3.73
N PRO A 88 15.30 -3.07 -3.08
CA PRO A 88 16.35 -4.08 -3.24
C PRO A 88 15.90 -5.51 -2.89
N GLY A 89 14.98 -5.66 -1.94
CA GLY A 89 14.42 -6.97 -1.58
C GLY A 89 13.52 -7.57 -2.67
N HIS A 90 12.79 -6.75 -3.44
CA HIS A 90 12.06 -7.19 -4.63
C HIS A 90 13.03 -7.42 -5.80
N ALA A 91 13.98 -6.51 -6.02
CA ALA A 91 14.94 -6.60 -7.12
C ALA A 91 15.72 -7.92 -7.11
N ALA A 92 16.13 -8.40 -5.92
CA ALA A 92 16.80 -9.68 -5.75
C ALA A 92 15.94 -10.91 -6.13
N LEU A 93 14.62 -10.75 -6.19
CA LEU A 93 13.64 -11.82 -6.48
C LEU A 93 12.83 -11.54 -7.75
N ALA A 94 13.24 -10.56 -8.57
CA ALA A 94 12.44 -10.08 -9.70
C ALA A 94 12.17 -11.17 -10.76
N ALA A 95 13.09 -12.13 -10.90
CA ALA A 95 12.94 -13.28 -11.82
C ALA A 95 11.77 -14.20 -11.43
N ASP A 96 11.48 -14.31 -10.13
CA ASP A 96 10.44 -15.18 -9.57
C ASP A 96 9.09 -14.49 -9.42
N ALA A 97 9.03 -13.19 -9.71
CA ALA A 97 7.80 -12.42 -9.65
C ALA A 97 6.78 -12.94 -10.68
N THR A 98 5.50 -12.92 -10.31
CA THR A 98 4.42 -13.17 -11.27
C THR A 98 4.27 -12.00 -12.27
N PRO A 99 3.58 -12.18 -13.41
CA PRO A 99 3.32 -11.07 -14.33
C PRO A 99 2.64 -9.87 -13.65
N ALA A 100 1.67 -10.10 -12.77
CA ALA A 100 0.99 -9.05 -12.02
C ALA A 100 1.92 -8.30 -11.06
N GLN A 101 2.83 -9.02 -10.39
CA GLN A 101 3.82 -8.41 -9.51
C GLN A 101 4.83 -7.56 -10.26
N ARG A 102 5.30 -8.01 -11.43
CA ARG A 102 6.16 -7.19 -12.30
C ARG A 102 5.45 -5.95 -12.81
N ALA A 103 4.20 -6.08 -13.24
CA ALA A 103 3.38 -4.94 -13.66
C ALA A 103 3.21 -3.93 -12.50
N TYR A 104 2.94 -4.42 -11.29
CA TYR A 104 2.83 -3.56 -10.12
C TYR A 104 4.15 -2.87 -9.75
N ALA A 105 5.29 -3.58 -9.83
CA ALA A 105 6.61 -2.98 -9.64
C ALA A 105 6.90 -1.85 -10.64
N ALA A 106 6.64 -2.10 -11.93
CA ALA A 106 6.78 -1.10 -12.99
C ALA A 106 5.83 0.10 -12.77
N TYR A 107 4.60 -0.17 -12.32
CA TYR A 107 3.65 0.87 -11.94
C TYR A 107 4.20 1.78 -10.83
N LEU A 108 4.71 1.21 -9.72
CA LEU A 108 5.32 1.95 -8.62
C LEU A 108 6.56 2.75 -9.07
N ALA A 109 7.34 2.19 -10.00
CA ALA A 109 8.51 2.83 -10.58
C ALA A 109 8.19 3.96 -11.58
N GLY A 110 6.90 4.19 -11.90
CA GLY A 110 6.47 5.16 -12.91
C GLY A 110 6.74 4.72 -14.36
N GLN A 111 7.09 3.45 -14.59
CA GLN A 111 7.40 2.86 -15.88
C GLN A 111 6.10 2.39 -16.56
N TRP A 112 5.32 3.33 -17.07
CA TRP A 112 3.97 3.05 -17.58
C TRP A 112 3.92 2.80 -19.10
N GLU A 113 5.03 3.01 -19.81
CA GLU A 113 5.12 2.67 -21.23
C GLU A 113 5.06 1.15 -21.41
N GLY A 114 4.10 0.68 -22.22
CA GLY A 114 3.88 -0.76 -22.43
C GLY A 114 3.35 -1.52 -21.20
N LEU A 115 2.95 -0.82 -20.14
CA LEU A 115 2.40 -1.44 -18.93
C LEU A 115 1.04 -2.07 -19.23
N ASP A 116 0.90 -3.37 -18.94
CA ASP A 116 -0.39 -4.05 -19.01
C ASP A 116 -1.26 -3.64 -17.82
N VAL A 117 -2.15 -2.67 -18.06
CA VAL A 117 -3.07 -2.12 -17.05
C VAL A 117 -4.02 -3.19 -16.50
N ALA A 118 -4.35 -4.24 -17.27
CA ALA A 118 -5.25 -5.29 -16.81
C ALA A 118 -4.66 -6.10 -15.65
N LEU A 119 -3.32 -6.17 -15.57
CA LEU A 119 -2.58 -6.87 -14.52
C LEU A 119 -2.47 -6.08 -13.21
N LEU A 120 -2.80 -4.78 -13.22
CA LEU A 120 -2.77 -3.98 -12.00
C LEU A 120 -3.96 -4.30 -11.08
N PRO A 121 -3.82 -4.06 -9.76
CA PRO A 121 -4.95 -3.99 -8.85
C PRO A 121 -6.01 -3.03 -9.40
N GLU A 122 -7.28 -3.42 -9.29
CA GLU A 122 -8.41 -2.73 -9.92
C GLU A 122 -8.43 -1.23 -9.62
N GLN A 123 -8.17 -0.87 -8.36
CA GLN A 123 -8.14 0.51 -7.89
C GLN A 123 -7.07 1.39 -8.58
N HIS A 124 -6.03 0.80 -9.17
CA HIS A 124 -4.96 1.53 -9.84
C HIS A 124 -5.13 1.62 -11.35
N ARG A 125 -6.04 0.85 -11.95
CA ARG A 125 -6.21 0.80 -13.41
C ARG A 125 -6.62 2.14 -14.01
N ALA A 126 -7.56 2.82 -13.35
CA ALA A 126 -8.04 4.14 -13.79
C ALA A 126 -6.99 5.26 -13.63
N VAL A 127 -5.97 5.05 -12.81
CA VAL A 127 -4.91 6.03 -12.54
C VAL A 127 -3.99 6.18 -13.75
N VAL A 128 -3.63 5.07 -14.41
CA VAL A 128 -2.67 5.08 -15.52
C VAL A 128 -3.17 5.90 -16.72
N GLY A 129 -4.46 5.81 -17.02
CA GLY A 129 -5.09 6.48 -18.17
C GLY A 129 -5.64 7.89 -17.89
N GLY A 130 -5.98 8.21 -16.64
CA GLY A 130 -6.71 9.46 -16.32
C GLY A 130 -6.35 10.14 -15.01
N GLY A 131 -5.42 9.59 -14.21
CA GLY A 131 -4.98 10.19 -12.95
C GLY A 131 -6.07 10.31 -11.88
N ALA A 132 -7.14 9.51 -11.97
CA ALA A 132 -8.34 9.61 -11.12
C ALA A 132 -8.11 9.09 -9.69
N LEU A 133 -7.35 9.85 -8.89
CA LEU A 133 -7.03 9.53 -7.49
C LEU A 133 -8.25 9.58 -6.58
N GLU A 134 -9.18 10.50 -6.84
CA GLU A 134 -10.39 10.73 -6.05
C GLU A 134 -11.34 9.52 -6.04
N LYS A 135 -11.22 8.63 -7.04
CA LYS A 135 -12.03 7.41 -7.14
C LYS A 135 -11.49 6.25 -6.32
N ILE A 136 -10.27 6.37 -5.78
CA ILE A 136 -9.69 5.34 -4.93
C ILE A 136 -10.18 5.57 -3.51
N GLU A 137 -10.98 4.66 -2.96
CA GLU A 137 -11.57 4.78 -1.62
C GLU A 137 -10.53 4.56 -0.51
N ASP A 138 -9.74 3.49 -0.64
CA ASP A 138 -8.71 3.13 0.34
C ASP A 138 -7.61 4.21 0.41
N PRO A 139 -7.40 4.86 1.59
CA PRO A 139 -6.45 5.96 1.73
C PRO A 139 -5.01 5.57 1.39
N LEU A 140 -4.59 4.36 1.74
CA LEU A 140 -3.24 3.89 1.43
C LEU A 140 -3.06 3.73 -0.07
N SER A 141 -3.97 3.00 -0.73
CA SER A 141 -3.98 2.83 -2.18
C SER A 141 -4.00 4.18 -2.90
N ARG A 142 -4.73 5.16 -2.39
CA ARG A 142 -4.75 6.51 -2.96
C ARG A 142 -3.38 7.19 -2.88
N LEU A 143 -2.68 7.10 -1.75
CA LEU A 143 -1.32 7.64 -1.62
C LEU A 143 -0.30 6.89 -2.46
N VAL A 144 -0.41 5.57 -2.55
CA VAL A 144 0.45 4.75 -3.44
C VAL A 144 0.28 5.20 -4.89
N ALA A 145 -0.97 5.37 -5.33
CA ALA A 145 -1.27 5.88 -6.66
C ALA A 145 -0.77 7.31 -6.88
N ALA A 146 -0.86 8.16 -5.85
CA ALA A 146 -0.30 9.50 -5.90
C ALA A 146 1.22 9.47 -6.06
N GLY A 147 1.91 8.59 -5.32
CA GLY A 147 3.34 8.37 -5.47
C GLY A 147 3.73 7.90 -6.87
N ALA A 148 3.00 6.93 -7.42
CA ALA A 148 3.22 6.42 -8.77
C ALA A 148 2.99 7.49 -9.85
N LEU A 149 1.92 8.30 -9.76
CA LEU A 149 1.68 9.44 -10.65
C LEU A 149 2.80 10.48 -10.57
N PHE A 150 3.28 10.77 -9.36
CA PHE A 150 4.36 11.71 -9.14
C PHE A 150 5.66 11.20 -9.78
N LYS A 151 6.00 9.91 -9.57
CA LYS A 151 7.16 9.27 -10.19
C LYS A 151 7.08 9.25 -11.72
N ALA A 152 5.88 9.04 -12.27
CA ALA A 152 5.62 9.07 -13.71
C ALA A 152 5.59 10.49 -14.31
N GLY A 153 5.73 11.54 -13.49
CA GLY A 153 5.67 12.94 -13.95
C GLY A 153 4.27 13.39 -14.39
N ARG A 154 3.22 12.69 -13.98
CA ARG A 154 1.82 12.94 -14.38
C ARG A 154 0.95 13.53 -13.26
N MET A 155 1.56 13.88 -12.13
CA MET A 155 0.85 14.41 -10.97
C MET A 155 0.31 15.82 -11.22
N THR A 156 -0.95 16.07 -10.84
CA THR A 156 -1.60 17.37 -10.95
C THR A 156 -1.54 18.16 -9.64
N PRO A 157 -1.72 19.49 -9.68
CA PRO A 157 -1.85 20.30 -8.47
C PRO A 157 -2.93 19.82 -7.50
N GLN A 158 -4.09 19.43 -8.04
CA GLN A 158 -5.22 18.92 -7.28
C GLN A 158 -4.90 17.55 -6.66
N GLY A 159 -4.18 16.68 -7.38
CA GLY A 159 -3.72 15.40 -6.85
C GLY A 159 -2.77 15.55 -5.66
N ILE A 160 -1.88 16.56 -5.69
CA ILE A 160 -0.99 16.87 -4.56
C ILE A 160 -1.79 17.32 -3.33
N ALA A 161 -2.82 18.16 -3.52
CA ALA A 161 -3.69 18.59 -2.43
C ALA A 161 -4.42 17.38 -1.82
N LEU A 162 -5.01 16.53 -2.66
CA LEU A 162 -5.68 15.30 -2.23
C LEU A 162 -4.74 14.34 -1.49
N ALA A 163 -3.48 14.23 -1.89
CA ALA A 163 -2.49 13.42 -1.19
C ALA A 163 -2.17 13.99 0.21
N VAL A 164 -2.02 15.30 0.35
CA VAL A 164 -1.85 15.94 1.67
C VAL A 164 -3.06 15.70 2.55
N ASP A 165 -4.28 15.91 2.04
CA ASP A 165 -5.50 15.72 2.83
C ASP A 165 -5.68 14.26 3.24
N THR A 166 -5.37 13.32 2.34
CA THR A 166 -5.42 11.88 2.63
C THR A 166 -4.43 11.51 3.74
N ALA A 167 -3.16 11.93 3.66
CA ALA A 167 -2.17 11.65 4.70
C ALA A 167 -2.53 12.33 6.04
N SER A 168 -3.03 13.57 5.99
CA SER A 168 -3.44 14.34 7.16
C SER A 168 -4.61 13.68 7.89
N ASN A 169 -5.64 13.25 7.17
CA ASN A 169 -6.83 12.63 7.77
C ASN A 169 -6.55 11.28 8.42
N GLN A 170 -5.49 10.58 7.99
CA GLN A 170 -5.05 9.32 8.58
C GLN A 170 -4.03 9.49 9.72
N GLY A 171 -3.54 10.72 9.96
CA GLY A 171 -2.45 10.94 10.91
C GLY A 171 -1.11 10.33 10.46
N TRP A 172 -0.92 10.11 9.17
CA TRP A 172 0.29 9.52 8.62
C TRP A 172 1.37 10.58 8.41
N ARG A 173 2.19 10.76 9.44
CA ARG A 173 3.23 11.79 9.54
C ARG A 173 4.22 11.78 8.37
N ARG A 174 4.74 10.60 8.01
CA ARG A 174 5.79 10.47 6.98
C ARG A 174 5.32 10.95 5.60
N PRO A 175 4.24 10.41 5.01
CA PRO A 175 3.74 10.92 3.73
C PRO A 175 3.23 12.36 3.84
N LEU A 176 2.66 12.77 4.98
CA LEU A 176 2.22 14.16 5.15
C LEU A 176 3.39 15.15 5.00
N LEU A 177 4.53 14.89 5.62
CA LEU A 177 5.71 15.74 5.51
C LEU A 177 6.24 15.80 4.07
N THR A 178 6.30 14.67 3.37
CA THR A 178 6.82 14.63 2.00
C THR A 178 5.91 15.38 1.03
N TRP A 179 4.58 15.19 1.14
CA TRP A 179 3.62 15.87 0.28
C TRP A 179 3.49 17.38 0.59
N LEU A 180 3.61 17.78 1.87
CA LEU A 180 3.72 19.20 2.23
C LEU A 180 4.98 19.82 1.64
N GLY A 181 6.11 19.11 1.63
CA GLY A 181 7.34 19.57 0.97
C GLY A 181 7.15 19.83 -0.52
N VAL A 182 6.43 18.95 -1.23
CA VAL A 182 6.07 19.16 -2.64
C VAL A 182 5.17 20.40 -2.81
N GLN A 183 4.16 20.59 -1.95
CA GLN A 183 3.32 21.79 -2.00
C GLN A 183 4.12 23.07 -1.75
N GLU A 184 5.04 23.05 -0.78
CA GLU A 184 5.89 24.19 -0.44
C GLU A 184 6.77 24.61 -1.63
N GLN A 185 7.43 23.63 -2.27
CA GLN A 185 8.26 23.88 -3.46
C GLN A 185 7.45 24.51 -4.59
N ARG A 186 6.22 24.05 -4.81
CA ARG A 186 5.33 24.62 -5.84
C ARG A 186 4.89 26.04 -5.51
N ALA A 187 4.51 26.31 -4.26
CA ALA A 187 4.13 27.65 -3.82
C ALA A 187 5.29 28.65 -3.98
N LYS A 188 6.52 28.23 -3.64
CA LYS A 188 7.73 29.03 -3.90
C LYS A 188 7.95 29.28 -5.39
N ALA A 189 7.79 28.25 -6.22
CA ALA A 189 7.96 28.36 -7.68
C ALA A 189 6.93 29.29 -8.33
N SER A 190 5.71 29.40 -7.77
CA SER A 190 4.69 30.33 -8.24
C SER A 190 4.77 31.73 -7.60
N GLY A 191 5.74 31.98 -6.70
CA GLY A 191 5.88 33.25 -5.98
C GLY A 191 4.86 33.47 -4.86
N ASP A 192 4.09 32.45 -4.47
CA ASP A 192 3.12 32.53 -3.38
C ASP A 192 3.81 32.32 -2.02
N THR A 193 4.42 33.38 -1.53
CA THR A 193 5.19 33.39 -0.27
C THR A 193 4.29 33.17 0.95
N THR A 194 3.04 33.63 0.90
CA THR A 194 2.05 33.45 1.98
C THR A 194 1.69 31.98 2.13
N ALA A 195 1.35 31.29 1.04
CA ALA A 195 1.07 29.86 1.07
C ALA A 195 2.31 29.06 1.51
N ALA A 196 3.50 29.38 1.00
CA ALA A 196 4.74 28.70 1.38
C ALA A 196 5.03 28.81 2.88
N GLU A 197 4.81 29.98 3.49
CA GLU A 197 4.96 30.19 4.93
C GLU A 197 3.91 29.40 5.74
N GLN A 198 2.65 29.37 5.30
CA GLN A 198 1.62 28.55 5.95
C GLN A 198 1.96 27.06 5.91
N ILE A 199 2.44 26.55 4.76
CA ILE A 199 2.87 25.16 4.60
C ILE A 199 4.04 24.84 5.53
N ARG A 200 5.04 25.73 5.65
CA ARG A 200 6.15 25.57 6.59
C ARG A 200 5.69 25.44 8.04
N ARG A 201 4.75 26.26 8.49
CA ARG A 201 4.18 26.14 9.85
C ARG A 201 3.48 24.78 10.07
N ARG A 202 2.78 24.26 9.05
CA ARG A 202 2.18 22.92 9.11
C ARG A 202 3.26 21.83 9.22
N MET A 203 4.34 21.94 8.44
CA MET A 203 5.45 21.00 8.50
C MET A 203 6.13 21.02 9.88
N ALA A 204 6.38 22.21 10.44
CA ALA A 204 6.94 22.37 11.78
C ALA A 204 6.10 21.63 12.83
N LEU A 205 4.78 21.89 12.85
CA LEU A 205 3.83 21.21 13.73
C LEU A 205 3.89 19.69 13.62
N VAL A 206 3.91 19.15 12.39
CA VAL A 206 3.96 17.70 12.14
C VAL A 206 5.32 17.08 12.53
N SER A 207 6.39 17.85 12.42
CA SER A 207 7.75 17.44 12.81
C SER A 207 8.05 17.61 14.31
N GLY A 208 7.17 18.27 15.07
CA GLY A 208 7.38 18.58 16.48
C GLY A 208 8.40 19.69 16.74
N GLN A 209 8.56 20.62 15.79
CA GLN A 209 9.43 21.80 15.86
C GLN A 209 8.65 23.05 16.25
#